data_AF-A0A7C3U396-F1
#
_entry.id   AF-A0A7C3U396-F1
#
_cell.length_a   1.000
_cell.length_b   1.000
_cell.length_c   1.000
_cell.angle_alpha   90.00
_cell.angle_beta   90.00
_cell.angle_gamma   90.00
#
_symmetry.space_group_name_H-M   'P 1'
#
loop_
_entity.id
_entity.type
_entity.pdbx_description
1 polymer ?
#
loop_
_entity_poly.entity_id
_entity_poly.type
_entity_poly.pdbx_seq_one_letter_code
_entity_poly.pdbx_strand_id
1 'polypeptide(L)' 'MREPIRILHIDSEYSAHYITIQTGLFIHSRISLQEAVSFLKTTDFHLILSEPHGKAIVSENFPVDEGTDSF' A
#
# COMPACT_ATOMS: atom_id res chain seq x y z
N MET A 1 14.72 -12.91 1.91
CA MET A 1 14.27 -11.78 1.05
C MET A 1 13.09 -11.14 1.77
N ARG A 2 13.03 -9.80 1.89
CA ARG A 2 11.91 -9.13 2.56
C ARG A 2 10.66 -9.23 1.68
N GLU A 3 9.50 -9.47 2.28
CA GLU A 3 8.25 -9.50 1.54
C GLU A 3 7.93 -8.10 0.95
N PRO A 4 7.24 -8.05 -0.21
CA PRO A 4 6.85 -6.80 -0.82
C PRO A 4 5.81 -6.04 0.03
N ILE A 5 6.03 -4.74 0.22
CA ILE A 5 5.05 -3.83 0.82
C ILE A 5 4.00 -3.51 -0.24
N ARG A 6 2.76 -3.89 0.04
CA ARG A 6 1.59 -3.67 -0.82
C ARG A 6 0.75 -2.53 -0.29
N ILE A 7 0.48 -1.55 -1.14
CA ILE A 7 -0.24 -0.33 -0.80
C ILE A 7 -1.38 -0.15 -1.79
N LEU A 8 -2.58 0.13 -1.28
CA LEU A 8 -3.69 0.65 -2.06
C LEU A 8 -3.79 2.14 -1.83
N HIS A 9 -3.73 2.94 -2.89
CA HIS A 9 -3.83 4.40 -2.78
C HIS A 9 -5.00 4.90 -3.62
N ILE A 10 -5.91 5.64 -2.98
CA ILE A 10 -6.97 6.42 -3.64
C ILE A 10 -6.52 7.87 -3.62
N ASP A 11 -6.19 8.41 -4.80
CA ASP A 11 -5.74 9.79 -4.94
C ASP A 11 -6.89 10.79 -4.84
N SER A 12 -6.54 12.07 -4.81
CA SER A 12 -7.48 13.19 -4.72
C SER A 12 -8.51 13.25 -5.86
N GLU A 13 -8.24 12.60 -6.99
CA GLU A 13 -9.13 12.50 -8.15
C GLU A 13 -9.95 11.20 -8.14
N TYR A 14 -9.99 10.48 -7.01
CA TYR A 14 -10.65 9.19 -6.84
C TYR A 14 -10.11 8.06 -7.74
N SER A 15 -8.90 8.20 -8.27
CA SER A 15 -8.25 7.10 -8.99
C SER A 15 -7.60 6.14 -8.01
N ALA A 16 -7.79 4.84 -8.26
CA ALA A 16 -7.17 3.79 -7.48
C ALA A 16 -5.82 3.38 -8.06
N HIS A 17 -4.85 3.21 -7.18
CA HIS A 17 -3.48 2.83 -7.50
C HIS A 17 -3.05 1.67 -6.62
N TYR A 18 -2.49 0.64 -7.25
CA TYR A 18 -1.79 -0.44 -6.57
C TYR A 18 -0.30 -0.17 -6.62
N ILE A 19 0.32 -0.04 -5.46
CA ILE A 19 1.75 0.20 -5.32
C ILE A 19 2.38 -0.99 -4.62
N THR A 20 3.48 -1.49 -5.17
CA THR A 20 4.28 -2.55 -4.55
C THR A 20 5.72 -2.10 -4.44
N ILE A 21 6.29 -2.21 -3.24
CA ILE A 21 7.67 -1.84 -2.94
C ILE A 21 8.40 -3.09 -2.45
N GLN A 22 9.48 -3.46 -3.12
CA GLN A 22 10.35 -4.56 -2.73
C GLN A 22 11.78 -4.17 -3.07
N THR A 23 12.77 -4.44 -2.20
CA THR A 23 14.18 -4.01 -2.33
C THR A 23 14.66 -3.74 -3.77
N GLY A 24 14.78 -2.46 -4.14
CA GLY A 24 15.26 -2.01 -5.47
C GLY A 24 14.20 -1.97 -6.58
N LEU A 25 12.96 -2.32 -6.28
CA LEU A 25 11.82 -2.38 -7.19
C LEU A 25 10.64 -1.58 -6.64
N PHE A 26 10.15 -0.66 -7.46
CA PHE A 26 8.94 0.13 -7.20
C PHE A 26 7.99 -0.09 -8.38
N ILE A 27 6.83 -0.70 -8.10
CA ILE A 27 5.77 -0.89 -9.09
C ILE A 27 4.62 0.00 -8.69
N HIS A 28 4.13 0.79 -9.64
CA HIS A 28 2.97 1.64 -9.48
C HIS A 28 2.05 1.46 -10.68
N SER A 29 0.85 0.94 -10.42
CA SER A 29 -0.15 0.68 -11.44
C SER A 29 -1.46 1.36 -11.08
N ARG A 30 -2.01 2.14 -12.01
CA ARG A 30 -3.40 2.58 -11.90
C ARG A 30 -4.32 1.38 -12.14
N ILE A 31 -5.30 1.19 -11.27
CA ILE A 31 -6.30 0.12 -11.36
C ILE A 31 -7.70 0.72 -11.38
N SER A 32 -8.65 -0.03 -11.91
CA SER A 32 -10.06 0.33 -11.83
C SER A 32 -10.57 0.22 -10.38
N LEU A 33 -11.68 0.90 -10.08
CA LEU A 33 -12.35 0.76 -8.79
C LEU A 33 -12.85 -0.68 -8.56
N GLN A 34 -13.31 -1.37 -9.61
CA GLN A 34 -13.73 -2.78 -9.50
C GLN A 34 -12.55 -3.70 -9.10
N GLU A 35 -11.37 -3.49 -9.68
CA GLU A 35 -10.16 -4.22 -9.29
C GLU A 35 -9.74 -3.90 -7.86
N ALA A 36 -9.79 -2.62 -7.45
CA ALA A 36 -9.48 -2.21 -6.08
C ALA A 36 -10.39 -2.90 -5.06
N VAL A 37 -11.70 -2.93 -5.30
CA VAL A 37 -12.67 -3.65 -4.45
C VAL A 37 -12.39 -5.16 -4.44
N SER A 38 -11.95 -5.72 -5.56
CA SER A 38 -11.60 -7.14 -5.63
C SER A 38 -10.34 -7.44 -4.83
N PHE A 39 -9.30 -6.60 -4.94
CA PHE A 39 -8.07 -6.72 -4.18
C PHE A 39 -8.28 -6.59 -2.68
N LEU A 40 -9.16 -5.68 -2.24
CA LEU A 40 -9.51 -5.55 -0.81
C LEU A 40 -10.04 -6.85 -0.18
N LYS A 41 -10.56 -7.79 -0.98
CA LYS A 41 -11.07 -9.08 -0.51
C LYS A 41 -10.04 -10.20 -0.56
N THR A 42 -9.00 -10.06 -1.38
CA THR A 42 -8.09 -11.16 -1.73
C THR A 42 -6.63 -10.87 -1.41
N THR A 43 -6.29 -9.62 -1.10
CA THR A 43 -4.92 -9.15 -0.91
C THR A 43 -4.77 -8.54 0.46
N ASP A 44 -3.78 -9.02 1.21
CA ASP A 44 -3.34 -8.38 2.44
C ASP A 44 -2.53 -7.13 2.11
N PHE A 45 -3.16 -5.97 2.31
CA PHE A 45 -2.53 -4.67 2.19
C PHE A 45 -1.80 -4.31 3.47
N HIS A 46 -0.62 -3.72 3.32
CA HIS A 46 0.12 -3.16 4.45
C HIS A 46 -0.37 -1.74 4.75
N LEU A 47 -0.75 -1.00 3.72
CA LEU A 47 -1.23 0.37 3.84
C LEU A 47 -2.35 0.63 2.83
N ILE A 48 -3.42 1.25 3.30
CA ILE A 48 -4.47 1.82 2.45
C ILE A 48 -4.50 3.31 2.71
N LEU A 49 -4.27 4.12 1.66
CA LEU A 49 -4.31 5.58 1.71
C LEU A 49 -5.53 6.09 0.95
N SER A 50 -6.22 7.06 1.54
CA SER A 50 -7.30 7.78 0.88
C SER A 50 -7.11 9.28 1.07
N GLU A 51 -6.57 9.94 0.04
CA GLU A 51 -6.41 11.39 -0.01
C GLU A 51 -7.76 12.13 0.06
N PRO A 52 -8.83 11.72 -0.66
CA PRO A 52 -10.11 12.43 -0.61
C PRO A 52 -10.72 12.50 0.80
N HIS A 53 -10.39 11.53 1.65
CA HIS A 53 -10.88 11.45 3.02
C HIS A 53 -9.85 11.89 4.06
N GLY A 54 -8.61 12.16 3.66
CA GLY A 54 -7.50 12.42 4.58
C GLY A 54 -7.28 11.27 5.57
N LYS A 55 -7.40 10.02 5.12
CA LYS A 55 -7.34 8.82 5.99
C LYS A 55 -6.30 7.81 5.51
N ALA A 56 -5.73 7.10 6.47
CA ALA A 56 -4.86 5.96 6.24
C ALA A 56 -5.29 4.79 7.14
N ILE A 57 -5.24 3.57 6.61
CA ILE A 57 -5.37 2.33 7.37
C ILE A 57 -4.03 1.60 7.25
N VAL A 58 -3.37 1.41 8.38
CA VAL A 58 -2.09 0.68 8.47
C VAL A 58 -2.39 -0.69 9.04
N SER A 59 -1.88 -1.74 8.41
CA SER A 59 -1.98 -3.10 8.94
C SER A 59 -1.12 -3.26 10.19
N GLU A 60 -1.57 -4.06 11.16
CA GLU A 60 -0.77 -4.43 12.33
C GLU A 60 0.53 -5.14 11.94
N ASN A 61 0.54 -5.80 10.79
CA ASN A 61 1.69 -6.51 10.22
C ASN A 61 2.56 -5.62 9.33
N PHE A 62 2.50 -4.28 9.49
CA PHE A 62 3.33 -3.39 8.70
C PHE A 62 4.82 -3.66 8.97
N PRO A 63 5.65 -3.91 7.94
CA PRO A 63 7.04 -4.28 8.14
C PRO A 63 7.85 -3.05 8.58
N VAL A 64 7.95 -2.84 9.89
CA VAL A 64 8.84 -1.84 10.48
C VAL A 64 10.29 -2.30 10.28
N ASP A 65 11.16 -1.40 9.82
CA ASP A 65 12.59 -1.65 9.91
C ASP A 65 12.99 -1.35 11.36
N GLU A 66 13.26 -2.39 12.15
CA GLU A 66 13.92 -2.23 13.47
C GLU A 66 15.39 -1.87 13.24
N GLY A 67 15.65 -0.80 12.50
CA GLY A 67 16.98 -0.22 12.41
C GLY A 67 17.48 -0.08 13.84
N THR A 68 18.57 -0.79 14.15
CA THR A 68 19.34 -0.54 15.35
C THR A 68 19.73 0.92 15.30
N ASP A 69 18.95 1.78 15.97
CA ASP A 69 19.32 3.12 16.39
C ASP A 69 20.53 2.99 17.32
N SER A 70 21.68 2.70 16.72
CA SER A 70 22.99 2.84 17.35
C SER A 70 23.41 4.28 17.13
N PHE A 71 22.83 5.18 17.93
CA PHE A 71 23.39 6.51 18.16
C PHE A 71 24.53 6.42 19.17
#